data_AF-A0A948MDM5-F1
#
_entry.id   AF-A0A948MDM5-F1
#
_cell.length_a   1.000
_cell.length_b   1.000
_cell.length_c   1.000
_cell.angle_alpha   90.00
_cell.angle_beta   90.00
_cell.angle_gamma   90.00
#
_symmetry.space_group_name_H-M   'P 1'
#
loop_
_entity.id
_entity.type
_entity.pdbx_description
1 polymer ?
#
loop_
_entity_poly.entity_id
_entity_poly.type
_entity_poly.pdbx_seq_one_letter_code
_entity_poly.pdbx_strand_id
1 'polypeptide(L)'
;MKNLKPEYCQANCADINTPFPRLKLTCIGVYGECYHGYEVGDEFILGDFTHPPKHFCLGLAHAVFPVAYALSFGARFGFMDNQKSLKVTCPDGGKAEFLVELLDKEGKVRSIPKDPNHKGPNPKEMEIEVVKAKGKCAYGYKIGDKWQVKGLKCLDGFCGAAWHTAFPALFALNFGAKFFFMKDHNSIDTVTCPDGGNIIFKVTRLEDKK
;
A
#
# COMPACT_ATOMS: atom_id res chain seq x y z
N MET A 1 -19.02 -21.47 -25.84
CA MET A 1 -18.78 -20.44 -24.80
C MET A 1 -19.25 -21.00 -23.48
N LYS A 2 -18.35 -21.23 -22.50
CA LYS A 2 -18.76 -21.70 -21.17
C LYS A 2 -19.43 -20.54 -20.44
N ASN A 3 -20.68 -20.73 -20.05
CA ASN A 3 -21.46 -19.80 -19.25
C ASN A 3 -20.67 -19.45 -17.98
N LEU A 4 -20.33 -18.16 -17.84
CA LEU A 4 -19.83 -17.60 -16.58
C LEU A 4 -20.96 -17.74 -15.56
N LYS A 5 -20.74 -18.53 -14.51
CA LYS A 5 -21.69 -18.66 -13.40
C LYS A 5 -21.88 -17.30 -12.72
N PRO A 6 -23.12 -16.85 -12.44
CA PRO A 6 -23.39 -15.57 -11.80
C PRO A 6 -23.32 -15.72 -10.28
N GLU A 7 -22.15 -16.03 -9.73
CA GLU A 7 -21.96 -16.14 -8.26
C GLU A 7 -20.55 -15.69 -7.88
N TYR A 8 -20.25 -14.40 -7.99
CA TYR A 8 -19.02 -13.84 -7.41
C TYR A 8 -19.36 -12.77 -6.37
N CYS A 9 -18.97 -13.07 -5.13
CA CYS A 9 -18.88 -12.21 -3.94
C CYS A 9 -20.20 -11.73 -3.31
N GLN A 10 -20.81 -12.61 -2.50
CA GLN A 10 -21.63 -12.23 -1.34
C GLN A 10 -20.88 -12.47 -0.01
N ALA A 11 -19.54 -12.35 0.03
CA ALA A 11 -18.83 -12.47 1.29
C ALA A 11 -19.06 -11.18 2.11
N ASN A 12 -19.76 -11.29 3.24
CA ASN A 12 -19.73 -10.22 4.24
C ASN A 12 -18.28 -10.06 4.70
N CYS A 13 -17.81 -8.82 4.91
CA CYS A 13 -16.44 -8.57 5.38
C CYS A 13 -16.11 -9.27 6.72
N ALA A 14 -17.13 -9.73 7.46
CA ALA A 14 -17.00 -10.52 8.67
C ALA A 14 -16.51 -11.97 8.45
N ASP A 15 -16.63 -12.50 7.22
CA ASP A 15 -16.31 -13.90 6.89
C ASP A 15 -14.90 -14.10 6.30
N ILE A 16 -14.10 -13.03 6.21
CA ILE A 16 -12.76 -13.07 5.64
C ILE A 16 -11.77 -13.54 6.72
N ASN A 17 -11.34 -14.80 6.63
CA ASN A 17 -10.30 -15.36 7.50
C ASN A 17 -8.90 -14.95 7.00
N THR A 18 -8.46 -13.76 7.40
CA THR A 18 -7.18 -13.15 7.02
C THR A 18 -6.36 -12.78 8.27
N PRO A 19 -5.02 -12.93 8.25
CA PRO A 19 -4.18 -12.49 9.37
C PRO A 19 -4.01 -10.96 9.43
N PHE A 20 -4.50 -10.25 8.42
CA PHE A 20 -4.30 -8.82 8.27
C PHE A 20 -5.41 -8.01 8.96
N PRO A 21 -5.09 -6.80 9.46
CA PRO A 21 -6.07 -5.96 10.13
C PRO A 21 -7.04 -5.32 9.12
N ARG A 22 -8.25 -5.06 9.60
CA ARG A 22 -9.26 -4.25 8.89
C ARG A 22 -8.85 -2.78 8.84
N LEU A 23 -9.33 -2.08 7.82
CA LEU A 23 -9.16 -0.62 7.69
C LEU A 23 -10.50 0.06 7.52
N LYS A 24 -10.65 1.23 8.15
CA LYS A 24 -11.79 2.12 7.96
C LYS A 24 -11.38 3.27 7.06
N LEU A 25 -12.19 3.58 6.07
CA LEU A 25 -12.08 4.77 5.23
C LEU A 25 -13.29 5.65 5.53
N THR A 26 -13.04 6.92 5.83
CA THR A 26 -14.09 7.93 6.00
C THR A 26 -13.90 8.99 4.93
N CYS A 27 -14.93 9.29 4.14
CA CYS A 27 -14.91 10.42 3.24
C CYS A 27 -14.99 11.71 4.06
N ILE A 28 -13.91 12.49 4.07
CA ILE A 28 -13.81 13.72 4.89
C ILE A 28 -13.98 14.99 4.06
N GLY A 29 -14.01 14.88 2.73
CA GLY A 29 -14.20 16.03 1.85
C GLY A 29 -14.58 15.62 0.42
N VAL A 30 -15.47 16.39 -0.19
CA VAL A 30 -15.82 16.33 -1.61
C VAL A 30 -15.78 17.75 -2.17
N TYR A 31 -14.85 17.98 -3.11
CA TYR A 31 -14.49 19.29 -3.64
C TYR A 31 -14.83 19.43 -5.13
N GLY A 32 -15.59 18.50 -5.69
CA GLY A 32 -16.04 18.49 -7.08
C GLY A 32 -16.96 17.31 -7.35
N GLU A 33 -17.32 17.10 -8.62
CA GLU A 33 -18.19 15.99 -9.01
C GLU A 33 -17.47 14.64 -8.88
N CYS A 34 -17.96 13.79 -7.99
CA CYS A 34 -17.53 12.40 -7.87
C CYS A 34 -18.45 11.51 -8.72
N TYR A 35 -17.94 10.96 -9.83
CA TYR A 35 -18.72 10.04 -10.69
C TYR A 35 -19.10 8.72 -10.00
N HIS A 36 -18.45 8.39 -8.87
CA HIS A 36 -18.80 7.25 -8.04
C HIS A 36 -19.89 7.59 -7.00
N GLY A 37 -20.17 8.87 -6.78
CA GLY A 37 -21.20 9.35 -5.86
C GLY A 37 -20.82 9.26 -4.38
N TYR A 38 -19.53 9.35 -4.03
CA TYR A 38 -19.13 9.45 -2.62
C TYR A 38 -19.54 10.80 -2.02
N GLU A 39 -20.03 10.76 -0.78
CA GLU A 39 -20.47 11.91 0.00
C GLU A 39 -19.64 12.06 1.29
N VAL A 40 -19.55 13.27 1.83
CA VAL A 40 -18.86 13.51 3.10
C VAL A 40 -19.58 12.76 4.22
N GLY A 41 -18.81 12.02 5.02
CA GLY A 41 -19.33 11.17 6.10
C GLY A 41 -19.55 9.72 5.68
N ASP A 42 -19.44 9.38 4.39
CA ASP A 42 -19.45 7.99 3.95
C ASP A 42 -18.33 7.19 4.63
N GLU A 43 -18.68 6.01 5.14
CA GLU A 43 -17.75 5.10 5.81
C GLU A 43 -17.68 3.74 5.12
N PHE A 44 -16.47 3.25 4.92
CA PHE A 44 -16.20 1.96 4.27
C PHE A 44 -15.23 1.15 5.10
N ILE A 45 -15.54 -0.12 5.32
CA ILE A 45 -14.64 -1.05 5.99
C ILE A 45 -14.04 -2.01 4.97
N LEU A 46 -12.72 -1.98 4.85
CA LEU A 46 -11.95 -2.98 4.14
C LEU A 46 -11.71 -4.16 5.09
N GLY A 47 -12.05 -5.38 4.65
CA GLY A 47 -11.79 -6.60 5.42
C GLY A 47 -10.30 -6.80 5.69
N ASP A 48 -9.47 -6.43 4.71
CA ASP A 48 -8.06 -6.14 4.82
C ASP A 48 -7.63 -5.31 3.59
N PHE A 49 -6.33 -5.07 3.41
CA PHE A 49 -5.83 -4.32 2.25
C PHE A 49 -6.05 -5.01 0.87
N THR A 50 -6.54 -6.25 0.85
CA THR A 50 -6.84 -7.05 -0.36
C THR A 50 -8.34 -7.23 -0.62
N HIS A 51 -9.21 -6.98 0.36
CA HIS A 51 -10.66 -7.20 0.28
C HIS A 51 -11.45 -5.88 0.43
N PRO A 52 -11.65 -5.14 -0.67
CA PRO A 52 -12.48 -3.94 -0.67
C PRO A 52 -13.99 -4.28 -0.59
N PRO A 53 -14.84 -3.33 -0.15
CA PRO A 53 -16.28 -3.45 -0.24
C PRO A 53 -16.79 -3.67 -1.67
N LYS A 54 -18.03 -4.14 -1.78
CA LYS A 54 -18.71 -4.26 -3.07
C LYS A 54 -18.86 -2.88 -3.72
N HIS A 55 -18.63 -2.81 -5.03
CA HIS A 55 -18.67 -1.57 -5.81
C HIS A 55 -17.74 -0.48 -5.26
N PHE A 56 -16.55 -0.85 -4.77
CA PHE A 56 -15.54 0.13 -4.36
C PHE A 56 -14.84 0.75 -5.58
N CYS A 57 -14.61 2.06 -5.56
CA CYS A 57 -13.97 2.79 -6.65
C CYS A 57 -12.53 2.28 -6.88
N LEU A 58 -12.26 1.71 -8.05
CA LEU A 58 -10.93 1.19 -8.39
C LEU A 58 -9.86 2.28 -8.45
N GLY A 59 -10.23 3.51 -8.85
CA GLY A 59 -9.33 4.66 -8.79
C GLY A 59 -8.93 5.00 -7.36
N LEU A 60 -9.89 4.99 -6.42
CA LEU A 60 -9.60 5.18 -5.01
C LEU A 60 -8.79 4.01 -4.44
N ALA A 61 -9.12 2.77 -4.81
CA ALA A 61 -8.36 1.58 -4.40
C ALA A 61 -6.88 1.71 -4.76
N HIS A 62 -6.57 2.20 -5.96
CA HIS A 62 -5.20 2.46 -6.39
C HIS A 62 -4.46 3.46 -5.48
N ALA A 63 -5.12 4.57 -5.13
CA ALA A 63 -4.54 5.62 -4.29
C ALA A 63 -4.39 5.18 -2.82
N VAL A 64 -5.35 4.40 -2.31
CA VAL A 64 -5.38 3.91 -0.93
C VAL A 64 -4.41 2.75 -0.72
N PHE A 65 -4.15 1.92 -1.75
CA PHE A 65 -3.44 0.66 -1.58
C PHE A 65 -2.07 0.80 -0.88
N PRO A 66 -1.15 1.73 -1.26
CA PRO A 66 0.13 1.87 -0.56
C PRO A 66 -0.03 2.20 0.94
N VAL A 67 -1.06 2.97 1.28
CA VAL A 67 -1.38 3.38 2.65
C VAL A 67 -1.95 2.21 3.45
N ALA A 68 -2.95 1.52 2.89
CA ALA A 68 -3.55 0.35 3.50
C ALA A 68 -2.49 -0.74 3.74
N TYR A 69 -1.68 -1.02 2.72
CA TYR A 69 -0.56 -1.95 2.79
C TYR A 69 0.42 -1.57 3.92
N ALA A 70 0.85 -0.31 3.99
CA ALA A 70 1.75 0.16 5.03
C ALA A 70 1.18 0.02 6.45
N LEU A 71 -0.07 0.46 6.66
CA LEU A 71 -0.75 0.37 7.96
C LEU A 71 -0.92 -1.08 8.41
N SER A 72 -1.30 -1.98 7.49
CA SER A 72 -1.43 -3.42 7.75
C SER A 72 -0.14 -4.07 8.24
N PHE A 73 1.02 -3.55 7.80
CA PHE A 73 2.35 -4.01 8.25
C PHE A 73 2.98 -3.14 9.32
N GLY A 74 2.16 -2.34 10.02
CA GLY A 74 2.56 -1.68 11.26
C GLY A 74 3.25 -0.33 11.08
N ALA A 75 3.28 0.23 9.88
CA ALA A 75 3.80 1.58 9.63
C ALA A 75 3.16 2.63 10.55
N ARG A 76 3.87 3.74 10.75
CA ARG A 76 3.41 4.87 11.56
C ARG A 76 3.70 6.18 10.84
N PHE A 77 2.70 7.06 10.81
CA PHE A 77 2.82 8.39 10.24
C PHE A 77 2.94 9.41 11.36
N GLY A 78 4.17 9.64 11.85
CA GLY A 78 4.44 10.49 13.02
C GLY A 78 3.93 11.94 12.92
N PHE A 79 3.67 12.42 11.70
CA PHE A 79 3.12 13.74 11.41
C PHE A 79 1.59 13.84 11.52
N MET A 80 0.88 12.70 11.57
CA MET A 80 -0.57 12.65 11.70
C MET A 80 -1.00 12.72 13.17
N ASP A 81 -2.15 13.32 13.44
CA ASP A 81 -2.73 13.38 14.79
C ASP A 81 -2.99 11.98 15.37
N ASN A 82 -3.40 11.05 14.51
CA ASN A 82 -3.36 9.62 14.74
C ASN A 82 -2.30 8.98 13.83
N GLN A 83 -1.17 8.50 14.37
CA GLN A 83 -0.11 7.85 13.59
C GLN A 83 -0.54 6.54 12.91
N LYS A 84 -1.70 5.99 13.27
CA LYS A 84 -2.34 4.83 12.64
C LYS A 84 -3.39 5.20 11.61
N SER A 85 -3.23 6.39 11.02
CA SER A 85 -4.06 6.90 9.94
C SER A 85 -3.24 7.66 8.90
N LEU A 86 -3.82 7.86 7.72
CA LEU A 86 -3.31 8.81 6.73
C LEU A 86 -4.46 9.33 5.86
N LYS A 87 -4.36 10.58 5.40
CA LYS A 87 -5.28 11.14 4.41
C LYS A 87 -4.86 10.74 3.00
N VAL A 88 -5.83 10.38 2.18
CA VAL A 88 -5.65 9.99 0.77
C VAL A 88 -6.70 10.71 -0.07
N THR A 89 -6.29 11.23 -1.21
CA THR A 89 -7.20 11.85 -2.17
C THR A 89 -7.43 10.93 -3.36
N CYS A 90 -8.60 11.07 -4.00
CA CYS A 90 -8.86 10.34 -5.23
C CYS A 90 -7.89 10.82 -6.34
N PRO A 91 -7.48 9.92 -7.27
CA PRO A 91 -6.54 10.29 -8.33
C PRO A 91 -7.16 11.17 -9.43
N ASP A 92 -8.46 11.45 -9.36
CA ASP A 92 -9.18 12.31 -10.30
C ASP A 92 -9.19 13.76 -9.79
N GLY A 93 -8.01 14.40 -9.82
CA GLY A 93 -7.85 15.81 -9.44
C GLY A 93 -8.10 16.11 -7.96
N GLY A 94 -8.11 15.10 -7.09
CA GLY A 94 -8.33 15.29 -5.65
C GLY A 94 -9.74 15.72 -5.27
N LYS A 95 -10.74 15.43 -6.12
CA LYS A 95 -12.15 15.81 -5.89
C LYS A 95 -12.77 15.19 -4.65
N ALA A 96 -12.21 14.11 -4.12
CA ALA A 96 -12.62 13.51 -2.86
C ALA A 96 -11.40 13.18 -1.99
N GLU A 97 -11.53 13.40 -0.69
CA GLU A 97 -10.49 13.15 0.32
C GLU A 97 -11.02 12.17 1.37
N PHE A 98 -10.19 11.19 1.71
CA PHE A 98 -10.52 10.10 2.63
C PHE A 98 -9.50 10.04 3.76
N LEU A 99 -9.97 9.81 4.98
CA LEU A 99 -9.13 9.39 6.10
C LEU A 99 -9.12 7.86 6.14
N VAL A 100 -7.93 7.26 6.01
CA VAL A 100 -7.72 5.82 6.15
C VAL A 100 -7.21 5.54 7.55
N GLU A 101 -7.88 4.68 8.31
CA GLU A 101 -7.56 4.36 9.71
C GLU A 101 -7.46 2.86 9.94
N LEU A 102 -6.52 2.45 10.79
CA LEU A 102 -6.36 1.05 11.17
C LEU A 102 -7.33 0.65 12.28
N LEU A 103 -8.05 -0.47 12.12
CA LEU A 103 -8.91 -1.01 13.17
C LEU A 103 -8.18 -2.07 14.01
N ASP A 104 -8.54 -2.20 15.28
CA ASP A 104 -8.16 -3.35 16.12
C ASP A 104 -9.08 -4.56 15.89
N LYS A 105 -8.86 -5.63 16.67
CA LYS A 105 -9.62 -6.88 16.53
C LYS A 105 -11.09 -6.69 16.88
N GLU A 106 -11.37 -5.76 17.79
CA GLU A 106 -12.68 -5.38 18.26
C GLU A 106 -13.40 -4.42 17.29
N GLY A 107 -12.70 -3.94 16.25
CA GLY A 107 -13.24 -3.03 15.24
C GLY A 107 -13.18 -1.56 15.64
N LYS A 108 -12.45 -1.19 16.69
CA LYS A 108 -12.24 0.20 17.09
C LYS A 108 -11.04 0.78 16.37
N VAL A 109 -11.09 2.08 16.10
CA VAL A 109 -9.96 2.80 15.51
C VAL A 109 -8.78 2.77 16.48
N ARG A 110 -7.65 2.25 16.00
CA ARG A 110 -6.39 2.33 16.74
C ARG A 110 -5.89 3.75 16.69
N SER A 111 -5.58 4.31 17.86
CA SER A 111 -5.03 5.67 17.98
C SER A 111 -3.66 5.65 18.63
N ILE A 112 -2.69 6.27 17.96
CA ILE A 112 -1.41 6.64 18.56
C ILE A 112 -1.27 8.15 18.34
N PRO A 113 -1.14 8.97 19.40
CA PRO A 113 -1.02 10.41 19.26
C PRO A 113 0.17 10.81 18.37
N LYS A 114 0.05 11.96 17.70
CA LYS A 114 1.15 12.59 16.95
C LYS A 114 2.47 12.54 17.70
N ASP A 115 3.56 12.25 17.00
CA ASP A 115 4.89 12.24 17.61
C ASP A 115 5.35 13.70 17.84
N PRO A 116 5.51 14.15 19.09
CA PRO A 116 5.93 15.52 19.38
C PRO A 116 7.38 15.79 18.91
N ASN A 117 8.15 14.73 18.65
CA ASN A 117 9.53 14.81 18.17
C ASN A 117 9.64 14.64 16.64
N HIS A 118 8.53 14.60 15.91
CA HIS A 118 8.56 14.52 14.45
C HIS A 118 9.12 15.82 13.85
N LYS A 119 10.36 15.79 13.36
CA LYS A 119 11.08 16.97 12.82
C LYS A 119 11.01 17.12 11.29
N GLY A 120 10.28 16.25 10.59
CA GLY A 120 10.15 16.28 9.15
C GLY A 120 10.34 14.90 8.51
N PRO A 121 10.44 14.83 7.16
CA PRO A 121 10.68 13.57 6.50
C PRO A 121 12.03 13.00 6.96
N ASN A 122 12.04 11.73 7.36
CA ASN A 122 13.24 10.94 7.63
C ASN A 122 13.33 9.82 6.60
N PRO A 123 13.68 10.14 5.33
CA PRO A 123 13.62 9.18 4.23
C PRO A 123 14.59 8.03 4.49
N LYS A 124 14.10 6.80 4.39
CA LYS A 124 14.90 5.61 4.64
C LYS A 124 15.71 5.20 3.41
N GLU A 125 16.92 4.69 3.65
CA GLU A 125 17.71 4.03 2.62
C GLU A 125 17.14 2.61 2.40
N MET A 126 16.94 2.24 1.14
CA MET A 126 16.40 0.96 0.73
C MET A 126 17.18 0.43 -0.49
N GLU A 127 17.22 -0.87 -0.66
CA GLU A 127 17.78 -1.53 -1.84
C GLU A 127 16.68 -2.30 -2.58
N ILE A 128 16.65 -2.18 -3.90
CA ILE A 128 15.89 -3.05 -4.80
C ILE A 128 16.88 -3.99 -5.47
N GLU A 129 16.66 -5.30 -5.40
CA GLU A 129 17.50 -6.34 -6.00
C GLU A 129 16.66 -7.27 -6.88
N VAL A 130 17.13 -7.62 -8.08
CA VAL A 130 16.52 -8.70 -8.85
C VAL A 130 16.93 -10.05 -8.27
N VAL A 131 15.98 -10.75 -7.67
CA VAL A 131 16.21 -12.09 -7.08
C VAL A 131 15.79 -13.23 -8.01
N LYS A 132 15.01 -12.92 -9.04
CA LYS A 132 14.57 -13.91 -10.04
C LYS A 132 14.32 -13.24 -11.38
N ALA A 133 14.78 -13.90 -12.44
CA ALA A 133 14.48 -13.54 -13.81
C ALA A 133 14.01 -14.79 -14.58
N LYS A 134 12.86 -14.67 -15.23
CA LYS A 134 12.24 -15.66 -16.10
C LYS A 134 11.76 -14.93 -17.35
N GLY A 135 11.89 -15.53 -18.52
CA GLY A 135 11.45 -14.88 -19.76
C GLY A 135 12.30 -13.66 -20.15
N LYS A 136 11.69 -12.70 -20.85
CA LYS A 136 12.37 -11.56 -21.45
C LYS A 136 11.98 -10.26 -20.75
N CYS A 137 12.97 -9.49 -20.29
CA CYS A 137 12.77 -8.13 -19.80
C CYS A 137 13.19 -7.11 -20.86
N ALA A 138 12.27 -6.23 -21.29
CA ALA A 138 12.58 -5.18 -22.27
C ALA A 138 13.61 -4.15 -21.76
N TYR A 139 13.68 -3.96 -20.43
CA TYR A 139 14.65 -3.09 -19.77
C TYR A 139 15.98 -3.81 -19.46
N GLY A 140 16.11 -5.09 -19.82
CA GLY A 140 17.37 -5.83 -19.72
C GLY A 140 17.80 -6.24 -18.31
N TYR A 141 16.90 -6.18 -17.31
CA TYR A 141 17.19 -6.58 -15.93
C TYR A 141 17.60 -8.04 -15.79
N LYS A 142 18.56 -8.31 -14.92
CA LYS A 142 19.18 -9.61 -14.66
C LYS A 142 19.27 -9.86 -13.16
N ILE A 143 19.32 -11.15 -12.77
CA ILE A 143 19.52 -11.55 -11.38
C ILE A 143 20.80 -10.91 -10.83
N GLY A 144 20.71 -10.32 -9.65
CA GLY A 144 21.80 -9.61 -8.98
C GLY A 144 21.91 -8.13 -9.31
N ASP A 145 21.14 -7.60 -10.28
CA ASP A 145 21.04 -6.15 -10.47
C ASP A 145 20.46 -5.51 -9.21
N LYS A 146 21.08 -4.41 -8.77
CA LYS A 146 20.76 -3.71 -7.52
C LYS A 146 20.66 -2.20 -7.74
N TRP A 147 19.73 -1.58 -7.04
CA TRP A 147 19.57 -0.12 -7.01
C TRP A 147 19.33 0.37 -5.58
N GLN A 148 19.96 1.49 -5.23
CA GLN A 148 19.75 2.17 -3.96
C GLN A 148 18.67 3.23 -4.10
N VAL A 149 17.70 3.20 -3.20
CA VAL A 149 16.56 4.13 -3.14
C VAL A 149 16.59 4.86 -1.82
N LYS A 150 16.54 6.20 -1.87
CA LYS A 150 16.38 7.05 -0.68
C LYS A 150 14.96 7.59 -0.61
N GLY A 151 14.19 7.11 0.36
CA GLY A 151 12.78 7.45 0.52
C GLY A 151 11.91 6.93 -0.61
N LEU A 152 11.09 7.80 -1.19
CA LEU A 152 10.16 7.47 -2.27
C LEU A 152 10.60 8.03 -3.63
N LYS A 153 11.89 8.38 -3.77
CA LYS A 153 12.42 8.97 -5.00
C LYS A 153 12.51 7.91 -6.10
N CYS A 154 11.86 8.17 -7.23
CA CYS A 154 12.02 7.37 -8.43
C CYS A 154 13.49 7.35 -8.88
N LEU A 155 13.91 6.21 -9.39
CA LEU A 155 15.26 6.00 -9.92
C LEU A 155 15.31 6.38 -11.40
N ASP A 156 16.37 7.08 -11.79
CA ASP A 156 16.61 7.39 -13.19
C ASP A 156 16.83 6.11 -14.01
N GLY A 157 16.24 6.06 -15.21
CA GLY A 157 16.29 4.90 -16.09
C GLY A 157 15.58 3.62 -15.57
N PHE A 158 14.94 3.65 -14.41
CA PHE A 158 14.23 2.49 -13.89
C PHE A 158 12.85 2.33 -14.55
N CYS A 159 12.44 1.08 -14.77
CA CYS A 159 11.19 0.75 -15.43
C CYS A 159 10.01 1.27 -14.59
N GLY A 160 9.21 2.18 -15.16
CA GLY A 160 8.07 2.77 -14.45
C GLY A 160 7.02 1.74 -14.02
N ALA A 161 6.83 0.67 -14.79
CA ALA A 161 5.93 -0.42 -14.42
C ALA A 161 6.46 -1.22 -13.23
N ALA A 162 7.77 -1.49 -13.18
CA ALA A 162 8.40 -2.14 -12.04
C ALA A 162 8.35 -1.24 -10.79
N TRP A 163 8.61 0.06 -10.95
CA TRP A 163 8.50 1.05 -9.88
C TRP A 163 7.09 1.09 -9.29
N HIS A 164 6.08 1.14 -10.15
CA HIS A 164 4.66 1.10 -9.74
C HIS A 164 4.34 -0.12 -8.87
N THR A 165 4.80 -1.31 -9.27
CA THR A 165 4.59 -2.53 -8.46
C THR A 165 5.43 -2.59 -7.18
N ALA A 166 6.60 -1.96 -7.15
CA ALA A 166 7.45 -1.89 -5.96
C ALA A 166 6.99 -0.81 -4.97
N PHE A 167 6.25 0.19 -5.44
CA PHE A 167 5.91 1.38 -4.65
C PHE A 167 5.18 1.07 -3.34
N PRO A 168 4.19 0.15 -3.25
CA PRO A 168 3.57 -0.18 -1.97
C PRO A 168 4.56 -0.71 -0.93
N ALA A 169 5.53 -1.55 -1.35
CA ALA A 169 6.57 -2.07 -0.46
C ALA A 169 7.56 -0.97 -0.04
N LEU A 170 8.02 -0.16 -0.99
CA LEU A 170 8.88 1.01 -0.73
C LEU A 170 8.22 2.00 0.24
N PHE A 171 6.93 2.28 0.02
CA PHE A 171 6.12 3.15 0.87
C PHE A 171 6.01 2.60 2.29
N ALA A 172 5.62 1.32 2.43
CA ALA A 172 5.51 0.66 3.73
C ALA A 172 6.84 0.67 4.49
N LEU A 173 7.93 0.25 3.84
CA LEU A 173 9.26 0.22 4.45
C LEU A 173 9.76 1.62 4.82
N ASN A 174 9.55 2.64 3.98
CA ASN A 174 9.94 4.00 4.31
C ASN A 174 9.27 4.51 5.60
N PHE A 175 8.05 4.07 5.90
CA PHE A 175 7.29 4.46 7.10
C PHE A 175 7.34 3.44 8.25
N GLY A 176 8.35 2.57 8.27
CA GLY A 176 8.62 1.73 9.43
C GLY A 176 7.87 0.41 9.48
N ALA A 177 7.20 -0.01 8.39
CA ALA A 177 6.54 -1.31 8.34
C ALA A 177 7.53 -2.47 8.55
N LYS A 178 6.98 -3.62 8.98
CA LYS A 178 7.68 -4.89 9.16
C LYS A 178 6.87 -6.04 8.57
N PHE A 179 7.44 -6.80 7.64
CA PHE A 179 6.79 -7.96 7.01
C PHE A 179 7.00 -9.22 7.86
N PHE A 180 6.11 -9.46 8.82
CA PHE A 180 6.23 -10.54 9.82
C PHE A 180 6.22 -11.97 9.25
N PHE A 181 5.82 -12.12 7.98
CA PHE A 181 5.82 -13.41 7.27
C PHE A 181 7.11 -13.67 6.48
N MET A 182 8.02 -12.69 6.43
CA MET A 182 9.32 -12.81 5.77
C MET A 182 10.39 -13.23 6.78
N LYS A 183 11.45 -13.92 6.33
CA LYS A 183 12.58 -14.28 7.22
C LYS A 183 13.29 -13.04 7.77
N ASP A 184 13.43 -12.02 6.95
CA ASP A 184 13.89 -10.69 7.34
C ASP A 184 12.70 -9.73 7.29
N HIS A 185 12.27 -9.24 8.45
CA HIS A 185 11.10 -8.37 8.57
C HIS A 185 11.30 -7.00 7.90
N ASN A 186 12.53 -6.61 7.57
CA ASN A 186 12.84 -5.37 6.86
C ASN A 186 12.89 -5.56 5.34
N SER A 187 12.55 -6.74 4.81
CA SER A 187 12.50 -6.98 3.36
C SER A 187 11.29 -7.79 2.91
N ILE A 188 11.00 -7.70 1.61
CA ILE A 188 10.01 -8.51 0.90
C ILE A 188 10.58 -8.89 -0.47
N ASP A 189 10.53 -10.16 -0.84
CA ASP A 189 11.14 -10.73 -2.05
C ASP A 189 10.12 -11.27 -3.07
N THR A 190 8.89 -10.77 -2.98
CA THR A 190 7.75 -11.17 -3.82
C THR A 190 7.25 -10.05 -4.73
N VAL A 191 7.92 -8.89 -4.75
CA VAL A 191 7.56 -7.77 -5.63
C VAL A 191 7.74 -8.20 -7.07
N THR A 192 6.63 -8.33 -7.79
CA THR A 192 6.62 -9.02 -9.09
C THR A 192 6.30 -8.03 -10.20
N CYS A 193 7.12 -8.05 -11.25
CA CYS A 193 6.88 -7.29 -12.48
C CYS A 193 5.48 -7.58 -13.02
N PRO A 194 4.69 -6.56 -13.40
CA PRO A 194 3.32 -6.78 -13.87
C PRO A 194 3.28 -7.46 -15.26
N ASP A 195 4.39 -7.43 -16.00
CA ASP A 195 4.56 -8.11 -17.28
C ASP A 195 4.87 -9.60 -17.06
N GLY A 196 3.81 -10.37 -16.79
CA GLY A 196 3.86 -11.84 -16.71
C GLY A 196 4.69 -12.41 -15.56
N GLY A 197 5.14 -11.58 -14.62
CA GLY A 197 6.03 -11.99 -13.53
C GLY A 197 7.43 -12.40 -14.01
N ASN A 198 7.89 -11.83 -15.13
CA ASN A 198 9.20 -12.11 -15.70
C ASN A 198 10.35 -11.75 -14.75
N ILE A 199 10.21 -10.69 -13.95
CA ILE A 199 11.21 -10.26 -12.96
C ILE A 199 10.57 -10.24 -11.58
N ILE A 200 11.25 -10.79 -10.58
CA ILE A 200 10.89 -10.64 -9.16
C ILE A 200 12.00 -9.88 -8.45
N PHE A 201 11.59 -8.87 -7.71
CA PHE A 201 12.45 -7.99 -6.94
C PHE A 201 12.34 -8.30 -5.45
N LYS A 202 13.47 -8.17 -4.77
CA LYS A 202 13.55 -7.99 -3.32
C LYS A 202 13.72 -6.53 -3.01
N VAL A 203 12.89 -6.01 -2.12
CA VAL A 203 13.01 -4.66 -1.57
C VAL A 203 13.40 -4.79 -0.10
N THR A 204 14.48 -4.13 0.30
CA THR A 204 15.02 -4.19 1.67
C THR A 204 15.20 -2.79 2.22
N ARG A 205 14.71 -2.50 3.43
CA ARG A 205 15.10 -1.31 4.19
C ARG A 205 16.45 -1.55 4.84
N LEU A 206 17.41 -0.72 4.49
CA LEU A 206 18.72 -0.72 5.12
C LEU A 206 18.58 -0.04 6.49
N GLU A 207 19.12 -0.65 7.54
CA GLU A 207 19.12 0.00 8.85
C GLU A 207 19.97 1.27 8.78
N ASP A 208 19.51 2.34 9.44
CA ASP A 208 20.29 3.55 9.59
C ASP A 208 21.61 3.14 10.28
N LYS A 209 22.76 3.41 9.65
CA LYS A 209 24.07 3.25 10.32
C LYS A 209 24.00 4.11 11.59
N LYS A 210 23.97 3.46 12.76
CA LYS A 210 24.02 4.12 14.07
C LYS A 210 25.26 4.98 14.20
#